data_AF-A0A1S3KYD2-F1
#
_entry.id   AF-A0A1S3KYD2-F1
#
_cell.length_a   1.000
_cell.length_b   1.000
_cell.length_c   1.000
_cell.angle_alpha   90.00
_cell.angle_beta   90.00
_cell.angle_gamma   90.00
#
_symmetry.space_group_name_H-M   'P 1'
#
loop_
_entity.id
_entity.type
_entity.pdbx_description
1 polymer ?
#
loop_
_entity_poly.entity_id
_entity_poly.type
_entity_poly.pdbx_seq_one_letter_code
_entity_poly.pdbx_strand_id
1 'polypeptide(L)'
;MVRCCRSLHSPPSCYNLHRVRVDVRRLRTISSTGAAGEQGGSNGGNVSGHGAQALSHRNRFRLQFPQLALRRRLGQLSCMSRPVLRLRSWPLSFLYYFLTFGALKPLAKVGWRPTSRVALYKTIPTRLLSRAWGRLNQVELPTWLRKPVYSLYIWTFGVNMQEAAVEDLIQYRNLGEFFRRKLKPALRPVCNSHCVISPADGKILHFGRVRNCEVEQVKGVTYSLETFLGPHTWAEAINCTIKPSNEEDPSSFQDLLVTKEGNELFHCVVYLAPGDYHCFHSPTDWRVAHRRHFPGSLMSVNPGVARWIKELFCHNERVVLSGEWTHGFFSLTAVGATNVGSIRIYFDKELRTNSPRYSKGSYNDFSYLSNNNQEGVSMRKGEHLGEFNLGSTIVLLFEAPHDFTFNLKAGQKIRYGEPLGTM
;
A
#
# COMPACT_ATOMS: atom_id res chain seq x y z
N MET A 1 -41.85 18.76 42.41
CA MET A 1 -42.69 19.98 42.31
C MET A 1 -41.97 21.01 41.45
N VAL A 2 -42.67 22.03 40.91
CA VAL A 2 -42.20 23.06 39.95
C VAL A 2 -42.00 22.47 38.53
N ARG A 3 -42.98 22.57 37.60
CA ARG A 3 -43.36 23.71 36.71
C ARG A 3 -42.16 24.17 35.84
N CYS A 4 -42.01 23.77 34.57
CA CYS A 4 -42.84 24.04 33.37
C CYS A 4 -42.73 25.48 32.84
N CYS A 5 -42.15 25.64 31.64
CA CYS A 5 -42.70 26.52 30.58
C CYS A 5 -42.18 26.17 29.17
N ARG A 6 -43.09 26.32 28.18
CA ARG A 6 -42.91 26.24 26.71
C ARG A 6 -42.35 27.59 26.18
N SER A 7 -42.02 27.90 24.92
CA SER A 7 -41.86 27.26 23.58
C SER A 7 -41.23 28.34 22.65
N LEU A 8 -40.64 28.05 21.48
CA LEU A 8 -41.22 28.29 20.13
C LEU A 8 -40.15 28.17 19.02
N HIS A 9 -40.60 28.13 17.77
CA HIS A 9 -39.82 28.23 16.52
C HIS A 9 -39.64 29.73 16.10
N SER A 10 -38.93 30.18 15.05
CA SER A 10 -38.49 29.52 13.80
C SER A 10 -37.02 29.85 13.40
N PRO A 11 -36.59 30.38 12.20
CA PRO A 11 -35.40 29.82 11.54
C PRO A 11 -34.32 30.89 11.13
N PRO A 12 -33.58 30.78 10.01
CA PRO A 12 -32.12 30.93 9.99
C PRO A 12 -31.62 32.37 9.77
N SER A 13 -30.37 32.66 10.18
CA SER A 13 -29.64 33.85 9.74
C SER A 13 -28.17 33.54 9.42
N CYS A 14 -27.68 34.23 8.39
CA CYS A 14 -26.32 34.09 7.84
C CYS A 14 -25.25 34.65 8.78
N TYR A 15 -24.07 34.03 8.80
CA TYR A 15 -22.84 34.70 9.23
C TYR A 15 -21.74 34.59 8.17
N ASN A 16 -21.44 35.74 7.55
CA ASN A 16 -20.24 35.98 6.77
C ASN A 16 -19.01 36.02 7.69
N LEU A 17 -17.92 35.32 7.36
CA LEU A 17 -16.59 35.65 7.87
C LEU A 17 -15.50 35.57 6.77
N HIS A 18 -15.18 36.77 6.27
CA HIS A 18 -13.85 37.24 5.85
C HIS A 18 -12.87 36.30 5.12
N ARG A 19 -12.74 36.53 3.81
CA ARG A 19 -11.48 36.29 3.08
C ARG A 19 -10.40 37.27 3.55
N VAL A 20 -9.28 36.75 4.05
CA VAL A 20 -8.03 37.53 4.18
C VAL A 20 -7.23 37.36 2.89
N ARG A 21 -6.90 38.49 2.24
CA ARG A 21 -6.11 38.57 1.01
C ARG A 21 -4.67 38.90 1.40
N VAL A 22 -3.69 38.11 0.95
CA VAL A 22 -2.27 38.37 1.20
C VAL A 22 -1.61 38.79 -0.11
N ASP A 23 -1.10 40.02 -0.14
CA ASP A 23 -0.39 40.58 -1.29
C ASP A 23 0.99 39.93 -1.49
N VAL A 24 1.29 39.57 -2.74
CA VAL A 24 2.62 39.15 -3.17
C VAL A 24 3.25 40.28 -3.96
N ARG A 25 4.27 40.93 -3.40
CA ARG A 25 4.99 42.03 -4.07
C ARG A 25 5.72 41.52 -5.32
N ARG A 26 5.46 42.20 -6.44
CA ARG A 26 6.01 41.93 -7.77
C ARG A 26 7.47 42.42 -7.85
N LEU A 27 8.40 41.54 -8.23
CA LEU A 27 9.74 41.96 -8.66
C LEU A 27 9.67 42.56 -10.07
N ARG A 28 10.44 43.63 -10.30
CA ARG A 28 10.42 44.41 -11.56
C ARG A 28 11.18 43.70 -12.67
N THR A 29 10.56 43.60 -13.84
CA THR A 29 11.24 43.34 -15.12
C THR A 29 11.90 44.62 -15.62
N ILE A 30 13.10 44.51 -16.20
CA ILE A 30 13.78 45.62 -16.89
C ILE A 30 13.19 45.75 -18.30
N SER A 31 12.94 46.99 -18.72
CA SER A 31 12.43 47.36 -20.04
C SER A 31 13.56 47.77 -20.98
N SER A 32 13.50 47.32 -22.25
CA SER A 32 14.18 47.97 -23.37
C SER A 32 13.23 48.12 -24.56
N THR A 33 12.77 49.35 -24.78
CA THR A 33 12.33 49.88 -26.08
C THR A 33 13.58 50.35 -26.84
N GLY A 34 13.66 50.40 -28.17
CA GLY A 34 12.69 50.20 -29.25
C GLY A 34 13.10 51.07 -30.46
N ALA A 35 12.53 50.84 -31.66
CA ALA A 35 12.75 51.57 -32.93
C ALA A 35 14.10 51.32 -33.67
N ALA A 36 14.19 51.38 -35.01
CA ALA A 36 13.16 51.29 -36.09
C ALA A 36 13.82 51.10 -37.49
N GLY A 37 13.01 50.66 -38.47
CA GLY A 37 13.26 50.78 -39.92
C GLY A 37 14.08 49.66 -40.60
N GLU A 38 13.95 49.42 -41.91
CA GLU A 38 12.85 49.73 -42.85
C GLU A 38 13.00 48.90 -44.15
N GLN A 39 11.89 48.66 -44.85
CA GLN A 39 11.72 48.34 -46.29
C GLN A 39 12.59 47.30 -47.04
N GLY A 40 11.89 46.37 -47.71
CA GLY A 40 11.99 46.22 -49.18
C GLY A 40 12.84 45.08 -49.77
N GLY A 41 12.38 44.54 -50.92
CA GLY A 41 13.22 43.73 -51.84
C GLY A 41 12.62 42.38 -52.26
N SER A 42 12.17 42.28 -53.51
CA SER A 42 11.63 41.08 -54.17
C SER A 42 12.67 40.36 -55.07
N ASN A 43 12.26 39.21 -55.63
CA ASN A 43 12.94 38.35 -56.64
C ASN A 43 14.10 37.49 -56.09
N GLY A 44 14.20 36.18 -56.36
CA GLY A 44 13.78 35.42 -57.53
C GLY A 44 15.01 34.94 -58.29
N GLY A 45 15.23 33.63 -58.42
CA GLY A 45 16.36 33.09 -59.19
C GLY A 45 16.69 31.62 -58.93
N ASN A 46 16.41 30.75 -59.91
CA ASN A 46 17.00 29.41 -60.00
C ASN A 46 18.53 29.51 -60.19
N VAL A 47 19.27 28.46 -59.81
CA VAL A 47 20.10 27.68 -60.75
C VAL A 47 20.62 26.39 -60.10
N SER A 48 20.68 25.35 -60.92
CA SER A 48 21.15 23.99 -60.65
C SER A 48 22.68 23.84 -60.66
N GLY A 49 23.20 22.78 -60.03
CA GLY A 49 24.23 21.96 -60.69
C GLY A 49 25.44 21.52 -59.85
N HIS A 50 25.67 20.20 -59.91
CA HIS A 50 26.92 19.48 -59.60
C HIS A 50 27.41 19.49 -58.13
N GLY A 51 27.98 18.42 -57.58
CA GLY A 51 28.38 17.14 -58.19
C GLY A 51 29.89 16.96 -58.23
N ALA A 52 30.51 16.64 -57.09
CA ALA A 52 31.90 16.20 -57.03
C ALA A 52 32.11 15.23 -55.85
N GLN A 53 32.42 13.97 -56.17
CA GLN A 53 33.06 13.05 -55.22
C GLN A 53 34.54 13.41 -55.14
N ALA A 54 35.12 13.43 -53.94
CA ALA A 54 36.57 13.45 -53.77
C ALA A 54 36.96 12.49 -52.64
N LEU A 55 37.78 11.49 -52.98
CA LEU A 55 38.35 10.58 -51.99
C LEU A 55 39.42 11.31 -51.18
N SER A 56 39.51 11.03 -49.87
CA SER A 56 40.78 11.14 -49.17
C SER A 56 40.97 10.07 -48.10
N HIS A 57 42.09 9.39 -48.28
CA HIS A 57 42.82 8.43 -47.46
C HIS A 57 42.31 7.90 -46.10
N ARG A 58 42.45 6.57 -46.00
CA ARG A 58 42.47 5.77 -44.76
C ARG A 58 43.43 6.34 -43.70
N ASN A 59 43.05 6.18 -42.44
CA ASN A 59 43.92 5.48 -41.46
C ASN A 59 43.08 4.72 -40.43
N ARG A 60 43.12 3.39 -40.48
CA ARG A 60 42.52 2.49 -39.47
C ARG A 60 43.60 2.08 -38.47
N PHE A 61 43.58 2.63 -37.26
CA PHE A 61 44.40 2.08 -36.17
C PHE A 61 43.77 0.79 -35.64
N ARG A 62 44.31 -0.36 -36.06
CA ARG A 62 44.07 -1.66 -35.43
C ARG A 62 45.16 -1.91 -34.39
N LEU A 63 44.81 -1.87 -33.10
CA LEU A 63 45.66 -2.41 -32.05
C LEU A 63 45.53 -3.94 -32.05
N GLN A 64 46.58 -4.63 -32.51
CA GLN A 64 46.70 -6.08 -32.36
C GLN A 64 47.27 -6.41 -30.98
N PHE A 65 46.53 -7.19 -30.19
CA PHE A 65 47.06 -7.87 -29.01
C PHE A 65 47.58 -9.25 -29.43
N PRO A 66 48.81 -9.65 -29.06
CA PRO A 66 49.33 -10.98 -29.41
C PRO A 66 48.60 -12.07 -28.63
N GLN A 67 47.97 -12.99 -29.35
CA GLN A 67 47.49 -14.24 -28.76
C GLN A 67 48.68 -15.18 -28.52
N LEU A 68 48.95 -15.53 -27.27
CA LEU A 68 49.78 -16.67 -26.92
C LEU A 68 48.92 -17.74 -26.23
N ALA A 69 48.67 -18.81 -26.97
CA ALA A 69 48.01 -20.00 -26.45
C ALA A 69 49.05 -20.92 -25.81
N LEU A 70 48.87 -21.29 -24.54
CA LEU A 70 49.54 -22.46 -23.96
C LEU A 70 48.59 -23.28 -23.08
N ARG A 71 47.75 -24.09 -23.73
CA ARG A 71 47.07 -25.22 -23.08
C ARG A 71 48.07 -26.36 -22.91
N ARG A 72 48.51 -26.65 -21.67
CA ARG A 72 48.88 -28.01 -21.18
C ARG A 72 49.44 -27.97 -19.75
N ARG A 73 48.60 -28.29 -18.76
CA ARG A 73 48.89 -29.07 -17.53
C ARG A 73 47.64 -29.06 -16.62
N LEU A 74 46.66 -29.88 -16.99
CA LEU A 74 45.66 -30.42 -16.05
C LEU A 74 46.06 -31.88 -15.84
N GLY A 75 46.43 -32.25 -14.62
CA GLY A 75 47.01 -33.58 -14.39
C GLY A 75 47.65 -33.79 -13.02
N GLN A 76 47.17 -33.12 -11.97
CA GLN A 76 47.33 -33.49 -10.55
C GLN A 76 46.48 -32.54 -9.69
N LEU A 77 46.21 -32.93 -8.43
CA LEU A 77 45.27 -32.30 -7.49
C LEU A 77 43.77 -32.49 -7.79
N SER A 78 43.38 -33.76 -7.95
CA SER A 78 42.03 -34.23 -7.70
C SER A 78 41.81 -34.51 -6.20
N CYS A 79 41.45 -33.50 -5.41
CA CYS A 79 40.84 -33.68 -4.09
C CYS A 79 40.15 -32.38 -3.63
N MET A 80 39.22 -32.47 -2.67
CA MET A 80 38.41 -31.35 -2.14
C MET A 80 37.34 -30.80 -3.09
N SER A 81 36.22 -31.52 -3.17
CA SER A 81 34.92 -30.98 -3.58
C SER A 81 34.55 -29.74 -2.74
N ARG A 82 34.52 -28.55 -3.37
CA ARG A 82 33.93 -27.34 -2.78
C ARG A 82 32.56 -27.07 -3.41
N PRO A 83 31.51 -26.76 -2.62
CA PRO A 83 30.22 -26.42 -3.18
C PRO A 83 30.29 -25.08 -3.92
N VAL A 84 29.61 -24.99 -5.06
CA VAL A 84 29.48 -23.76 -5.85
C VAL A 84 28.89 -22.66 -4.96
N LEU A 85 29.68 -21.62 -4.71
CA LEU A 85 29.23 -20.43 -3.98
C LEU A 85 28.12 -19.76 -4.77
N ARG A 86 26.87 -19.99 -4.35
CA ARG A 86 25.72 -19.18 -4.78
C ARG A 86 25.92 -17.77 -4.25
N LEU A 87 26.54 -16.91 -5.05
CA LEU A 87 26.61 -15.48 -4.83
C LEU A 87 25.22 -14.87 -5.05
N ARG A 88 24.27 -15.18 -4.15
CA ARG A 88 22.94 -14.58 -4.07
C ARG A 88 23.11 -13.17 -3.52
N SER A 89 23.62 -12.31 -4.40
CA SER A 89 23.63 -10.87 -4.34
C SER A 89 22.51 -10.31 -3.48
N TRP A 90 22.91 -9.74 -2.35
CA TRP A 90 22.03 -9.26 -1.30
C TRP A 90 22.13 -7.73 -1.26
N PRO A 91 21.23 -6.97 -1.91
CA PRO A 91 21.48 -5.57 -2.17
C PRO A 91 20.87 -4.69 -1.07
N LEU A 92 21.69 -3.81 -0.51
CA LEU A 92 21.34 -2.56 0.18
C LEU A 92 20.52 -2.65 1.49
N SER A 93 19.70 -3.68 1.70
CA SER A 93 18.92 -3.88 2.93
C SER A 93 19.81 -4.02 4.17
N PHE A 94 20.99 -4.63 4.02
CA PHE A 94 21.94 -4.80 5.13
C PHE A 94 22.70 -3.52 5.46
N LEU A 95 23.07 -2.72 4.45
CA LEU A 95 23.72 -1.43 4.66
C LEU A 95 22.79 -0.48 5.43
N TYR A 96 21.50 -0.41 5.05
CA TYR A 96 20.55 0.51 5.68
C TYR A 96 20.18 0.13 7.12
N TYR A 97 20.20 -1.17 7.48
CA TYR A 97 19.87 -1.63 8.83
C TYR A 97 21.05 -1.65 9.83
N PHE A 98 22.30 -1.69 9.36
CA PHE A 98 23.48 -1.69 10.25
C PHE A 98 24.24 -0.37 10.35
N LEU A 99 24.18 0.55 9.36
CA LEU A 99 24.92 1.81 9.44
C LEU A 99 24.50 2.73 10.60
N THR A 100 23.26 2.61 11.08
CA THR A 100 22.74 3.48 12.15
C THR A 100 23.27 3.12 13.54
N PHE A 101 23.61 1.86 13.82
CA PHE A 101 24.10 1.47 15.15
C PHE A 101 25.61 1.74 15.36
N GLY A 102 26.42 1.68 14.30
CA GLY A 102 27.84 2.08 14.38
C GLY A 102 28.00 3.58 14.68
N ALA A 103 27.13 4.41 14.10
CA ALA A 103 27.15 5.87 14.24
C ALA A 103 26.62 6.39 15.59
N LEU A 104 25.90 5.57 16.37
CA LEU A 104 25.35 5.95 17.69
C LEU A 104 26.36 5.84 18.85
N LYS A 105 27.58 5.33 18.61
CA LYS A 105 28.64 5.22 19.64
C LYS A 105 28.97 6.53 20.39
N PRO A 106 28.90 7.74 19.81
CA PRO A 106 29.15 8.98 20.56
C PRO A 106 28.07 9.27 21.61
N LEU A 107 26.80 8.91 21.35
CA LEU A 107 25.67 9.23 22.23
C LEU A 107 25.62 8.38 23.50
N ALA A 108 26.23 7.19 23.47
CA ALA A 108 26.43 6.36 24.67
C ALA A 108 27.33 7.05 25.73
N LYS A 109 28.20 8.00 25.33
CA LYS A 109 28.99 8.82 26.26
C LYS A 109 28.18 9.89 26.99
N VAL A 110 26.95 10.16 26.55
CA VAL A 110 26.04 11.18 27.13
C VAL A 110 24.97 10.52 28.04
N GLY A 111 25.25 9.32 28.55
CA GLY A 111 24.33 8.57 29.41
C GLY A 111 23.08 8.00 28.71
N TRP A 112 22.97 8.15 27.38
CA TRP A 112 21.79 7.72 26.62
C TRP A 112 21.74 6.19 26.48
N ARG A 113 21.00 5.53 27.38
CA ARG A 113 20.69 4.09 27.30
C ARG A 113 19.33 3.88 26.61
N PRO A 114 19.28 3.38 25.35
CA PRO A 114 18.00 3.09 24.70
C PRO A 114 17.31 1.91 25.39
N THR A 115 16.20 2.17 26.07
CA THR A 115 15.51 1.21 26.96
C THR A 115 14.83 0.04 26.24
N SER A 116 14.62 0.12 24.93
CA SER A 116 14.33 -1.06 24.09
C SER A 116 14.57 -0.78 22.60
N ARG A 117 14.79 -1.85 21.81
CA ARG A 117 14.85 -1.76 20.34
C ARG A 117 13.56 -1.21 19.72
N VAL A 118 12.41 -1.48 20.34
CA VAL A 118 11.09 -0.99 19.92
C VAL A 118 10.94 0.51 20.19
N ALA A 119 11.41 1.01 21.33
CA ALA A 119 11.39 2.44 21.64
C ALA A 119 12.20 3.24 20.61
N LEU A 120 13.43 2.79 20.29
CA LEU A 120 14.26 3.42 19.26
C LEU A 120 13.65 3.33 17.85
N TYR A 121 12.93 2.24 17.53
CA TYR A 121 12.22 2.15 16.26
C TYR A 121 11.02 3.12 16.19
N LYS A 122 10.31 3.31 17.31
CA LYS A 122 9.18 4.25 17.42
C LYS A 122 9.60 5.73 17.34
N THR A 123 10.87 6.10 17.54
CA THR A 123 11.35 7.48 17.33
C THR A 123 11.65 7.81 15.86
N ILE A 124 11.70 6.83 14.96
CA ILE A 124 11.94 7.08 13.53
C ILE A 124 10.73 7.82 12.95
N PRO A 125 10.90 8.95 12.24
CA PRO A 125 9.80 9.75 11.67
C PRO A 125 9.23 9.09 10.40
N THR A 126 8.68 7.89 10.55
CA THR A 126 8.22 7.00 9.46
C THR A 126 7.21 7.65 8.51
N ARG A 127 6.32 8.51 9.01
CA ARG A 127 5.39 9.29 8.15
C ARG A 127 6.12 10.31 7.29
N LEU A 128 7.12 11.03 7.82
CA LEU A 128 7.91 11.98 7.04
C LEU A 128 8.67 11.26 5.91
N LEU A 129 9.33 10.15 6.25
CA LEU A 129 10.04 9.30 5.29
C LEU A 129 9.08 8.74 4.23
N SER A 130 7.90 8.25 4.63
CA SER A 130 6.91 7.69 3.68
C SER A 130 6.33 8.76 2.75
N ARG A 131 6.16 10.01 3.20
CA ARG A 131 5.77 11.13 2.33
C ARG A 131 6.89 11.56 1.39
N ALA A 132 8.14 11.60 1.87
CA ALA A 132 9.30 11.90 1.02
C ALA A 132 9.48 10.84 -0.07
N TRP A 133 9.35 9.56 0.30
CA TRP A 133 9.36 8.42 -0.62
C TRP A 133 8.19 8.47 -1.61
N GLY A 134 6.98 8.79 -1.13
CA GLY A 134 5.81 8.98 -2.00
C GLY A 134 6.00 10.08 -3.04
N ARG A 135 6.60 11.21 -2.67
CA ARG A 135 6.99 12.27 -3.61
C ARG A 135 8.05 11.81 -4.61
N LEU A 136 9.10 11.13 -4.13
CA LEU A 136 10.16 10.58 -4.98
C LEU A 136 9.59 9.59 -6.03
N ASN A 137 8.67 8.72 -5.62
CA ASN A 137 8.04 7.74 -6.51
C ASN A 137 7.11 8.35 -7.56
N GLN A 138 6.71 9.62 -7.39
CA GLN A 138 5.91 10.37 -8.37
C GLN A 138 6.76 11.17 -9.35
N VAL A 139 8.07 11.33 -9.10
CA VAL A 139 9.00 11.98 -10.04
C VAL A 139 9.09 11.15 -11.31
N GLU A 140 8.82 11.78 -12.45
CA GLU A 140 8.99 11.13 -13.75
C GLU A 140 10.48 10.87 -14.04
N LEU A 141 10.81 9.61 -14.32
CA LEU A 141 12.17 9.21 -14.64
C LEU A 141 12.44 9.47 -16.14
N PRO A 142 13.62 10.02 -16.50
CA PRO A 142 14.08 10.05 -17.88
C PRO A 142 14.06 8.66 -18.53
N THR A 143 13.71 8.58 -19.81
CA THR A 143 13.52 7.30 -20.52
C THR A 143 14.73 6.36 -20.45
N TRP A 144 15.95 6.93 -20.51
CA TRP A 144 17.21 6.19 -20.36
C TRP A 144 17.42 5.62 -18.94
N LEU A 145 16.83 6.23 -17.91
CA LEU A 145 16.97 5.82 -16.51
C LEU A 145 15.88 4.82 -16.06
N ARG A 146 14.73 4.80 -16.73
CA ARG A 146 13.61 3.86 -16.46
C ARG A 146 14.08 2.40 -16.46
N LYS A 147 14.65 1.95 -17.57
CA LYS A 147 15.07 0.54 -17.75
C LYS A 147 16.08 0.07 -16.68
N PRO A 148 17.18 0.78 -16.36
CA PRO A 148 18.10 0.33 -15.30
C PRO A 148 17.49 0.39 -13.90
N VAL A 149 16.71 1.44 -13.55
CA VAL A 149 16.09 1.55 -12.22
C VAL A 149 15.05 0.46 -12.00
N TYR A 150 14.16 0.22 -12.97
CA TYR A 150 13.16 -0.84 -12.85
C TYR A 150 13.79 -2.23 -12.92
N SER A 151 14.82 -2.45 -13.75
CA SER A 151 15.58 -3.72 -13.75
C SER A 151 16.20 -4.02 -12.38
N LEU A 152 16.81 -3.01 -11.74
CA LEU A 152 17.37 -3.15 -10.39
C LEU A 152 16.28 -3.48 -9.36
N TYR A 153 15.11 -2.85 -9.46
CA TYR A 153 13.95 -3.12 -8.59
C TYR A 153 13.43 -4.56 -8.78
N ILE A 154 13.21 -4.96 -10.04
CA ILE A 154 12.75 -6.30 -10.43
C ILE A 154 13.67 -7.38 -9.85
N TRP A 155 14.98 -7.21 -10.01
CA TRP A 155 15.99 -8.12 -9.49
C TRP A 155 16.07 -8.12 -7.96
N THR A 156 15.94 -6.96 -7.31
CA THR A 156 16.00 -6.84 -5.84
C THR A 156 14.81 -7.50 -5.16
N PHE A 157 13.61 -7.36 -5.73
CA PHE A 157 12.34 -7.79 -5.11
C PHE A 157 11.69 -9.02 -5.76
N GLY A 158 12.25 -9.55 -6.85
CA GLY A 158 11.74 -10.74 -7.54
C GLY A 158 10.41 -10.49 -8.27
N VAL A 159 10.24 -9.31 -8.87
CA VAL A 159 9.00 -8.95 -9.59
C VAL A 159 8.84 -9.81 -10.84
N ASN A 160 7.73 -10.55 -10.97
CA ASN A 160 7.41 -11.22 -12.22
C ASN A 160 6.76 -10.25 -13.22
N MET A 161 7.52 -9.82 -14.24
CA MET A 161 7.01 -8.91 -15.28
C MET A 161 6.13 -9.60 -16.32
N GLN A 162 6.23 -10.92 -16.50
CA GLN A 162 5.40 -11.67 -17.44
C GLN A 162 3.90 -11.61 -17.06
N GLU A 163 3.61 -11.30 -15.79
CA GLU A 163 2.25 -11.18 -15.26
C GLU A 163 1.65 -9.77 -15.45
N ALA A 164 2.48 -8.77 -15.75
CA ALA A 164 2.04 -7.39 -15.96
C ALA A 164 1.33 -7.23 -17.33
N ALA A 165 0.30 -6.38 -17.37
CA ALA A 165 -0.40 -6.02 -18.61
C ALA A 165 0.50 -5.25 -19.58
N VAL A 166 1.50 -4.53 -19.06
CA VAL A 166 2.54 -3.84 -19.82
C VAL A 166 3.90 -4.39 -19.36
N GLU A 167 4.57 -5.14 -20.24
CA GLU A 167 5.88 -5.71 -19.93
C GLU A 167 7.05 -4.73 -20.16
N ASP A 168 6.86 -3.74 -21.05
CA ASP A 168 7.90 -2.77 -21.38
C ASP A 168 8.13 -1.75 -20.25
N LEU A 169 9.33 -1.82 -19.69
CA LEU A 169 9.80 -0.97 -18.60
C LEU A 169 9.90 0.52 -18.99
N ILE A 170 9.97 0.85 -20.28
CA ILE A 170 10.08 2.24 -20.74
C ILE A 170 8.75 2.98 -20.61
N GLN A 171 7.61 2.28 -20.64
CA GLN A 171 6.27 2.89 -20.61
C GLN A 171 5.93 3.49 -19.24
N TYR A 172 6.39 2.88 -18.15
CA TYR A 172 6.17 3.37 -16.79
C TYR A 172 6.91 4.69 -16.54
N ARG A 173 6.18 5.78 -16.29
CA ARG A 173 6.73 7.13 -16.14
C ARG A 173 7.53 7.29 -14.85
N ASN A 174 7.05 6.68 -13.77
CA ASN A 174 7.64 6.78 -12.43
C ASN A 174 7.49 5.48 -11.64
N LEU A 175 8.18 5.38 -10.49
CA LEU A 175 8.18 4.15 -9.69
C LEU A 175 6.81 3.84 -9.08
N GLY A 176 5.99 4.86 -8.79
CA GLY A 176 4.63 4.67 -8.27
C GLY A 176 3.64 4.11 -9.29
N GLU A 177 3.88 4.31 -10.59
CA GLU A 177 3.12 3.68 -11.68
C GLU A 177 3.57 2.22 -11.89
N PHE A 178 4.89 1.97 -11.94
CA PHE A 178 5.45 0.62 -11.99
C PHE A 178 4.98 -0.26 -10.81
N PHE A 179 4.93 0.33 -9.62
CA PHE A 179 4.47 -0.37 -8.41
C PHE A 179 2.99 -0.78 -8.49
N ARG A 180 2.14 0.07 -9.10
CA ARG A 180 0.71 -0.16 -9.35
C ARG A 180 0.42 -0.71 -10.74
N ARG A 181 1.39 -1.41 -11.36
CA ARG A 181 1.22 -2.11 -12.64
C ARG A 181 -0.05 -2.96 -12.62
N LYS A 182 -0.88 -2.85 -13.64
CA LYS A 182 -2.01 -3.76 -13.84
C LYS A 182 -1.49 -5.15 -14.22
N LEU A 183 -2.17 -6.20 -13.80
CA LEU A 183 -1.89 -7.57 -14.24
C LEU A 183 -2.71 -7.92 -15.50
N LYS A 184 -2.27 -8.93 -16.25
CA LYS A 184 -3.06 -9.51 -17.35
C LYS A 184 -4.31 -10.20 -16.76
N PRO A 185 -5.55 -9.91 -17.22
CA PRO A 185 -6.78 -10.46 -16.63
C PRO A 185 -6.81 -12.00 -16.57
N ALA A 186 -6.30 -12.67 -17.61
CA ALA A 186 -6.27 -14.13 -17.69
C ALA A 186 -5.38 -14.83 -16.64
N LEU A 187 -4.50 -14.11 -15.94
CA LEU A 187 -3.56 -14.68 -14.96
C LEU A 187 -4.05 -14.65 -13.51
N ARG A 188 -5.26 -14.13 -13.27
CA ARG A 188 -5.93 -14.11 -11.97
C ARG A 188 -7.40 -14.53 -12.12
N PRO A 189 -7.66 -15.80 -12.49
CA PRO A 189 -9.02 -16.32 -12.51
C PRO A 189 -9.61 -16.28 -11.10
N VAL A 190 -10.78 -15.67 -10.95
CA VAL A 190 -11.53 -15.65 -9.69
C VAL A 190 -12.17 -17.01 -9.47
N CYS A 191 -11.97 -17.61 -8.31
CA CYS A 191 -12.58 -18.89 -8.00
C CYS A 191 -14.09 -18.75 -7.75
N ASN A 192 -14.90 -19.40 -8.59
CA ASN A 192 -16.36 -19.33 -8.48
C ASN A 192 -16.93 -20.23 -7.37
N SER A 193 -16.36 -21.43 -7.18
CA SER A 193 -16.86 -22.46 -6.24
C SER A 193 -16.75 -22.12 -4.75
N HIS A 194 -15.88 -21.19 -4.36
CA HIS A 194 -15.64 -20.85 -2.96
C HIS A 194 -16.17 -19.45 -2.64
N CYS A 195 -16.75 -19.30 -1.45
CA CYS A 195 -17.43 -18.08 -1.03
C CYS A 195 -16.45 -16.95 -0.66
N VAL A 196 -15.21 -17.27 -0.26
CA VAL A 196 -14.16 -16.29 0.05
C VAL A 196 -12.86 -16.61 -0.69
N ILE A 197 -12.38 -15.66 -1.48
CA ILE A 197 -11.07 -15.68 -2.17
C ILE A 197 -10.08 -14.71 -1.53
N SER A 198 -8.79 -14.89 -1.84
CA SER A 198 -7.75 -13.94 -1.44
C SER A 198 -8.00 -12.58 -2.11
N PRO A 199 -8.00 -11.48 -1.34
CA PRO A 199 -8.21 -10.13 -1.87
C PRO A 199 -6.96 -9.58 -2.58
N ALA A 200 -5.78 -10.17 -2.39
CA ALA A 200 -4.51 -9.65 -2.87
C ALA A 200 -3.48 -10.76 -3.16
N ASP A 201 -2.46 -10.43 -3.95
CA ASP A 201 -1.25 -11.24 -4.04
C ASP A 201 -0.36 -10.99 -2.82
N GLY A 202 0.11 -12.05 -2.17
CA GLY A 202 0.92 -11.87 -0.97
C GLY A 202 1.37 -13.16 -0.30
N LYS A 203 1.62 -13.05 0.99
CA LYS A 203 1.95 -14.15 1.89
C LYS A 203 0.96 -14.20 3.04
N ILE A 204 0.39 -15.38 3.30
CA ILE A 204 -0.43 -15.63 4.49
C ILE A 204 0.46 -15.51 5.72
N LEU A 205 0.13 -14.61 6.66
CA LEU A 205 0.84 -14.47 7.93
C LEU A 205 0.20 -15.31 9.03
N HIS A 206 -1.10 -15.13 9.21
CA HIS A 206 -1.95 -15.88 10.14
C HIS A 206 -3.37 -15.98 9.59
N PHE A 207 -4.10 -17.01 9.99
CA PHE A 207 -5.52 -17.20 9.73
C PHE A 207 -6.09 -18.12 10.81
N GLY A 208 -7.41 -18.08 11.03
CA GLY A 208 -8.08 -18.96 11.97
C GLY A 208 -9.38 -18.37 12.49
N ARG A 209 -9.98 -19.06 13.46
CA ARG A 209 -11.09 -18.54 14.27
C ARG A 209 -10.57 -17.51 15.26
N VAL A 210 -11.30 -16.42 15.44
CA VAL A 210 -11.07 -15.46 16.52
C VAL A 210 -11.46 -16.12 17.85
N ARG A 211 -10.64 -15.92 18.88
CA ARG A 211 -10.90 -16.40 20.24
C ARG A 211 -10.65 -15.26 21.22
N ASN A 212 -11.47 -15.15 22.25
CA ASN A 212 -11.32 -14.17 23.33
C ASN A 212 -11.23 -12.71 22.85
N CYS A 213 -11.90 -12.34 21.75
CA CYS A 213 -11.77 -11.04 21.10
C CYS A 213 -10.34 -10.66 20.67
N GLU A 214 -9.40 -11.61 20.60
CA GLU A 214 -8.02 -11.39 20.15
C GLU A 214 -7.76 -12.00 18.77
N VAL A 215 -6.88 -11.32 18.02
CA VAL A 215 -6.43 -11.77 16.69
C VAL A 215 -4.91 -11.93 16.70
N GLU A 216 -4.41 -13.08 16.22
CA GLU A 216 -2.97 -13.27 16.07
C GLU A 216 -2.43 -12.48 14.86
N GLN A 217 -1.43 -11.64 15.11
CA GLN A 217 -0.66 -10.87 14.13
C GLN A 217 0.36 -11.76 13.42
N VAL A 218 1.33 -12.29 14.18
CA VAL A 218 2.37 -13.23 13.73
C VAL A 218 2.96 -13.98 14.93
N LYS A 219 2.86 -15.31 14.94
CA LYS A 219 3.56 -16.24 15.86
C LYS A 219 3.42 -15.87 17.33
N GLY A 220 2.19 -15.94 17.86
CA GLY A 220 1.87 -15.70 19.27
C GLY A 220 1.88 -14.23 19.71
N VAL A 221 2.01 -13.28 18.77
CA VAL A 221 1.75 -11.86 19.04
C VAL A 221 0.30 -11.57 18.68
N THR A 222 -0.53 -11.24 19.66
CA THR A 222 -1.95 -10.90 19.46
C THR A 222 -2.23 -9.39 19.52
N TYR A 223 -3.45 -9.01 19.17
CA TYR A 223 -4.04 -7.68 19.39
C TYR A 223 -5.56 -7.78 19.59
N SER A 224 -6.14 -6.84 20.34
CA SER A 224 -7.59 -6.77 20.59
C SER A 224 -8.37 -6.35 19.33
N LEU A 225 -9.48 -7.04 19.06
CA LEU A 225 -10.44 -6.67 18.01
C LEU A 225 -11.06 -5.30 18.23
N GLU A 226 -11.45 -4.99 19.46
CA GLU A 226 -12.05 -3.70 19.81
C GLU A 226 -11.06 -2.56 19.54
N THR A 227 -9.78 -2.76 19.88
CA THR A 227 -8.72 -1.78 19.57
C THR A 227 -8.45 -1.66 18.06
N PHE A 228 -8.69 -2.73 17.29
CA PHE A 228 -8.45 -2.78 15.85
C PHE A 228 -9.60 -2.19 15.02
N LEU A 229 -10.84 -2.58 15.30
CA LEU A 229 -12.05 -2.10 14.62
C LEU A 229 -12.57 -0.79 15.23
N GLY A 230 -12.23 -0.49 16.49
CA GLY A 230 -12.77 0.63 17.27
C GLY A 230 -14.16 0.34 17.84
N PRO A 231 -14.78 1.31 18.53
CA PRO A 231 -16.08 1.13 19.17
C PRO A 231 -17.18 0.79 18.15
N HIS A 232 -18.15 -0.02 18.54
CA HIS A 232 -19.15 -0.62 17.64
C HIS A 232 -20.30 0.33 17.22
N THR A 233 -20.01 1.62 17.08
CA THR A 233 -20.98 2.69 16.74
C THR A 233 -21.58 2.58 15.32
N TRP A 234 -21.09 1.67 14.48
CA TRP A 234 -21.58 1.50 13.11
C TRP A 234 -22.77 0.56 13.00
N ALA A 235 -23.04 -0.29 13.99
CA ALA A 235 -24.21 -1.16 13.94
C ALA A 235 -25.52 -0.39 14.15
N GLU A 236 -25.53 0.74 14.87
CA GLU A 236 -26.69 1.63 14.91
C GLU A 236 -27.10 2.13 13.50
N ALA A 237 -26.13 2.31 12.60
CA ALA A 237 -26.38 2.69 11.22
C ALA A 237 -26.87 1.53 10.34
N ILE A 238 -26.43 0.29 10.62
CA ILE A 238 -26.87 -0.91 9.88
C ILE A 238 -28.24 -1.42 10.39
N ASN A 239 -28.47 -1.40 11.71
CA ASN A 239 -29.62 -2.02 12.36
C ASN A 239 -30.88 -1.12 12.43
N CYS A 240 -30.98 -0.10 11.57
CA CYS A 240 -32.22 0.69 11.43
C CYS A 240 -33.45 -0.14 10.95
N THR A 241 -33.28 -1.43 10.66
CA THR A 241 -34.33 -2.40 10.30
C THR A 241 -34.56 -3.54 11.30
N ILE A 242 -33.78 -3.66 12.38
CA ILE A 242 -33.97 -4.72 13.38
C ILE A 242 -34.09 -4.10 14.78
N LYS A 243 -35.30 -4.13 15.34
CA LYS A 243 -35.53 -3.85 16.76
C LYS A 243 -34.84 -4.94 17.60
N PRO A 244 -34.09 -4.61 18.65
CA PRO A 244 -33.62 -5.61 19.60
C PRO A 244 -34.82 -6.15 20.38
N SER A 245 -35.18 -7.41 20.14
CA SER A 245 -35.99 -8.18 21.07
C SER A 245 -35.05 -8.83 22.09
N ASN A 246 -35.22 -8.45 23.35
CA ASN A 246 -34.61 -8.97 24.57
C ASN A 246 -33.26 -8.32 24.97
N GLU A 247 -33.22 -7.93 26.23
CA GLU A 247 -32.12 -7.24 26.91
C GLU A 247 -31.16 -8.26 27.52
N GLU A 248 -29.96 -8.41 26.94
CA GLU A 248 -28.76 -8.79 27.69
C GLU A 248 -27.60 -7.94 27.15
N ASP A 249 -26.82 -7.29 28.04
CA ASP A 249 -25.61 -6.58 27.62
C ASP A 249 -24.62 -7.59 27.00
N PRO A 250 -24.11 -7.35 25.78
CA PRO A 250 -23.29 -8.33 25.08
C PRO A 250 -22.00 -8.62 25.86
N SER A 251 -21.82 -9.89 26.24
CA SER A 251 -20.76 -10.33 27.16
C SER A 251 -19.35 -10.07 26.63
N SER A 252 -19.21 -10.01 25.31
CA SER A 252 -17.95 -9.76 24.62
C SER A 252 -18.14 -8.94 23.33
N PHE A 253 -17.08 -8.26 22.90
CA PHE A 253 -17.06 -7.54 21.62
C PHE A 253 -17.20 -8.47 20.40
N GLN A 254 -17.02 -9.79 20.56
CA GLN A 254 -17.23 -10.77 19.50
C GLN A 254 -18.73 -11.06 19.30
N ASP A 255 -19.53 -11.02 20.37
CA ASP A 255 -20.99 -11.21 20.34
C ASP A 255 -21.69 -10.05 19.61
N LEU A 256 -21.11 -8.84 19.67
CA LEU A 256 -21.53 -7.69 18.84
C LEU A 256 -21.26 -7.87 17.34
N LEU A 257 -20.35 -8.77 16.95
CA LEU A 257 -19.95 -8.97 15.55
C LEU A 257 -20.56 -10.22 14.93
N VAL A 258 -20.89 -11.26 15.71
CA VAL A 258 -21.51 -12.49 15.21
C VAL A 258 -23.02 -12.31 15.24
N THR A 259 -23.62 -12.11 14.08
CA THR A 259 -25.03 -11.72 13.94
C THR A 259 -26.00 -12.89 13.77
N LYS A 260 -25.51 -14.09 13.42
CA LYS A 260 -26.34 -15.28 13.17
C LYS A 260 -25.96 -16.45 14.06
N GLU A 261 -26.97 -17.20 14.49
CA GLU A 261 -26.78 -18.42 15.27
C GLU A 261 -26.00 -19.49 14.47
N GLY A 262 -25.12 -20.23 15.14
CA GLY A 262 -24.29 -21.28 14.54
C GLY A 262 -23.05 -20.80 13.77
N ASN A 263 -22.86 -19.47 13.65
CA ASN A 263 -21.66 -18.89 13.06
C ASN A 263 -20.57 -18.62 14.10
N GLU A 264 -19.34 -18.49 13.61
CA GLU A 264 -18.17 -18.01 14.35
C GLU A 264 -17.48 -16.87 13.57
N LEU A 265 -16.63 -16.10 14.26
CA LEU A 265 -15.82 -15.07 13.65
C LEU A 265 -14.46 -15.62 13.21
N PHE A 266 -14.12 -15.46 11.93
CA PHE A 266 -12.87 -15.91 11.32
C PHE A 266 -12.02 -14.72 10.89
N HIS A 267 -10.71 -14.94 10.77
CA HIS A 267 -9.77 -13.92 10.33
C HIS A 267 -8.69 -14.46 9.39
N CYS A 268 -8.17 -13.61 8.51
CA CYS A 268 -7.04 -13.92 7.64
C CYS A 268 -6.16 -12.69 7.40
N VAL A 269 -4.84 -12.83 7.58
CA VAL A 269 -3.84 -11.76 7.46
C VAL A 269 -2.95 -12.03 6.26
N VAL A 270 -3.03 -11.17 5.23
CA VAL A 270 -2.26 -11.28 3.98
C VAL A 270 -1.25 -10.13 3.90
N TYR A 271 0.04 -10.46 3.84
CA TYR A 271 1.13 -9.49 3.69
C TYR A 271 1.58 -9.36 2.23
N LEU A 272 1.59 -8.14 1.72
CA LEU A 272 2.00 -7.81 0.37
C LEU A 272 3.48 -7.37 0.38
N ALA A 273 4.38 -8.21 -0.11
CA ALA A 273 5.80 -7.89 -0.20
C ALA A 273 6.06 -6.89 -1.35
N PRO A 274 7.16 -6.11 -1.34
CA PRO A 274 7.37 -5.05 -2.34
C PRO A 274 7.36 -5.53 -3.81
N GLY A 275 7.70 -6.79 -4.08
CA GLY A 275 7.65 -7.37 -5.43
C GLY A 275 6.25 -7.81 -5.91
N ASP A 276 5.28 -7.92 -5.00
CA ASP A 276 3.93 -8.44 -5.28
C ASP A 276 3.08 -7.43 -6.08
N TYR A 277 1.80 -7.72 -6.27
CA TYR A 277 0.81 -6.81 -6.84
C TYR A 277 0.05 -6.11 -5.71
N HIS A 278 -0.11 -4.79 -5.80
CA HIS A 278 -0.53 -3.94 -4.68
C HIS A 278 -1.89 -3.26 -4.83
N CYS A 279 -2.67 -3.67 -5.83
CA CYS A 279 -4.12 -3.50 -5.73
C CYS A 279 -4.70 -4.66 -4.91
N PHE A 280 -5.83 -4.39 -4.28
CA PHE A 280 -6.63 -5.37 -3.57
C PHE A 280 -8.08 -5.28 -4.03
N HIS A 281 -8.76 -6.41 -3.91
CA HIS A 281 -10.05 -6.70 -4.51
C HIS A 281 -11.04 -7.15 -3.45
N SER A 282 -12.32 -7.15 -3.83
CA SER A 282 -13.36 -7.74 -3.00
C SER A 282 -13.15 -9.27 -2.88
N PRO A 283 -13.03 -9.82 -1.66
CA PRO A 283 -12.81 -11.25 -1.45
C PRO A 283 -14.09 -12.08 -1.61
N THR A 284 -15.26 -11.44 -1.59
CA THR A 284 -16.59 -12.05 -1.68
C THR A 284 -17.58 -11.03 -2.26
N ASP A 285 -18.83 -11.43 -2.45
CA ASP A 285 -19.95 -10.50 -2.68
C ASP A 285 -20.41 -9.95 -1.31
N TRP A 286 -20.38 -8.64 -1.12
CA TRP A 286 -20.72 -7.98 0.15
C TRP A 286 -21.15 -6.52 -0.04
N ARG A 287 -21.81 -5.96 0.97
CA ARG A 287 -22.27 -4.57 1.03
C ARG A 287 -21.46 -3.81 2.06
N VAL A 288 -20.65 -2.86 1.62
CA VAL A 288 -19.85 -2.00 2.49
C VAL A 288 -20.72 -0.87 3.03
N ALA A 289 -21.06 -0.93 4.32
CA ALA A 289 -21.91 0.04 4.99
C ALA A 289 -21.12 1.21 5.60
N HIS A 290 -19.92 0.93 6.14
CA HIS A 290 -19.17 1.88 6.95
C HIS A 290 -17.66 1.86 6.68
N ARG A 291 -16.99 3.00 6.86
CA ARG A 291 -15.54 3.15 6.83
C ARG A 291 -15.02 3.92 8.04
N ARG A 292 -14.18 3.26 8.83
CA ARG A 292 -13.36 3.90 9.86
C ARG A 292 -11.92 4.07 9.39
N HIS A 293 -11.43 5.31 9.34
CA HIS A 293 -10.02 5.62 9.11
C HIS A 293 -9.31 5.94 10.43
N PHE A 294 -8.35 5.11 10.80
CA PHE A 294 -7.46 5.34 11.94
C PHE A 294 -6.13 5.93 11.44
N PRO A 295 -5.88 7.24 11.59
CA PRO A 295 -4.56 7.79 11.38
C PRO A 295 -3.57 7.31 12.47
N GLY A 296 -2.38 6.86 12.05
CA GLY A 296 -1.42 6.21 12.93
C GLY A 296 0.02 6.31 12.45
N SER A 297 0.89 5.47 13.00
CA SER A 297 2.28 5.34 12.55
C SER A 297 2.38 4.65 11.19
N LEU A 298 3.56 4.64 10.58
CA LEU A 298 3.83 3.85 9.38
C LEU A 298 5.05 2.96 9.62
N MET A 299 4.94 2.06 10.61
CA MET A 299 5.94 1.05 10.94
C MET A 299 5.93 -0.10 9.92
N SER A 300 7.05 -0.81 9.74
CA SER A 300 7.13 -1.86 8.72
C SER A 300 6.36 -3.11 9.16
N VAL A 301 5.44 -3.57 8.32
CA VAL A 301 4.65 -4.79 8.53
C VAL A 301 5.34 -6.07 8.04
N ASN A 302 6.63 -5.99 7.69
CA ASN A 302 7.44 -7.15 7.34
C ASN A 302 7.40 -8.19 8.49
N PRO A 303 7.28 -9.51 8.22
CA PRO A 303 7.21 -10.56 9.26
C PRO A 303 8.39 -10.61 10.25
N GLY A 304 9.54 -10.02 9.92
CA GLY A 304 10.61 -9.78 10.89
C GLY A 304 10.25 -8.69 11.93
N VAL A 305 9.59 -7.63 11.47
CA VAL A 305 9.20 -6.46 12.26
C VAL A 305 7.79 -6.61 12.87
N ALA A 306 6.98 -7.55 12.43
CA ALA A 306 5.70 -7.90 13.06
C ALA A 306 5.83 -8.79 14.30
N ARG A 307 6.97 -9.46 14.53
CA ARG A 307 7.16 -10.39 15.67
C ARG A 307 7.62 -9.75 16.99
N TRP A 308 8.20 -8.56 16.93
CA TRP A 308 8.75 -7.84 18.10
C TRP A 308 7.93 -6.61 18.54
N ILE A 309 6.89 -6.23 17.79
CA ILE A 309 6.02 -5.09 18.10
C ILE A 309 4.61 -5.63 18.30
N LYS A 310 4.17 -5.68 19.56
CA LYS A 310 2.76 -5.93 19.91
C LYS A 310 1.89 -4.87 19.26
N GLU A 311 0.70 -5.28 18.81
CA GLU A 311 -0.32 -4.39 18.25
C GLU A 311 0.16 -3.48 17.10
N LEU A 312 1.09 -3.98 16.28
CA LEU A 312 1.67 -3.24 15.15
C LEU A 312 0.59 -2.72 14.21
N PHE A 313 -0.43 -3.54 13.92
CA PHE A 313 -1.53 -3.16 13.05
C PHE A 313 -2.46 -2.11 13.68
N CYS A 314 -2.67 -2.15 15.00
CA CYS A 314 -3.44 -1.13 15.72
C CYS A 314 -2.69 0.21 15.83
N HIS A 315 -1.37 0.17 15.92
CA HIS A 315 -0.51 1.36 15.93
C HIS A 315 -0.33 2.03 14.56
N ASN A 316 -0.47 1.27 13.48
CA ASN A 316 -0.30 1.78 12.12
C ASN A 316 -1.56 2.48 11.60
N GLU A 317 -1.36 3.41 10.67
CA GLU A 317 -2.46 3.99 9.90
C GLU A 317 -3.19 2.90 9.10
N ARG A 318 -4.49 2.80 9.28
CA ARG A 318 -5.32 1.77 8.65
C ARG A 318 -6.70 2.31 8.27
N VAL A 319 -7.30 1.67 7.27
CA VAL A 319 -8.67 1.95 6.82
C VAL A 319 -9.45 0.65 6.96
N VAL A 320 -10.40 0.65 7.89
CA VAL A 320 -11.33 -0.45 8.14
C VAL A 320 -12.58 -0.19 7.31
N LEU A 321 -12.93 -1.11 6.43
CA LEU A 321 -14.23 -1.18 5.79
C LEU A 321 -15.06 -2.25 6.52
N SER A 322 -16.30 -1.93 6.87
CA SER A 322 -17.22 -2.82 7.57
C SER A 322 -18.57 -2.86 6.86
N GLY A 323 -19.24 -4.00 6.94
CA GLY A 323 -20.53 -4.22 6.31
C GLY A 323 -20.94 -5.69 6.42
N GLU A 324 -21.71 -6.16 5.44
CA GLU A 324 -22.34 -7.48 5.49
C GLU A 324 -22.13 -8.30 4.22
N TRP A 325 -21.94 -9.61 4.39
CA TRP A 325 -21.92 -10.61 3.32
C TRP A 325 -22.96 -11.70 3.61
N THR A 326 -23.05 -12.73 2.76
CA THR A 326 -24.06 -13.80 2.87
C THR A 326 -24.20 -14.40 4.29
N HIS A 327 -23.11 -14.48 5.05
CA HIS A 327 -23.10 -15.08 6.38
C HIS A 327 -23.11 -14.07 7.54
N GLY A 328 -23.36 -12.78 7.31
CA GLY A 328 -23.46 -11.77 8.38
C GLY A 328 -22.34 -10.75 8.30
N PHE A 329 -21.64 -10.46 9.40
CA PHE A 329 -20.59 -9.44 9.43
C PHE A 329 -19.41 -9.73 8.48
N PHE A 330 -18.96 -8.70 7.75
CA PHE A 330 -17.74 -8.73 6.96
C PHE A 330 -16.92 -7.44 7.13
N SER A 331 -15.61 -7.57 7.28
CA SER A 331 -14.67 -6.46 7.29
C SER A 331 -13.39 -6.77 6.51
N LEU A 332 -12.97 -5.78 5.72
CA LEU A 332 -11.67 -5.74 5.06
C LEU A 332 -10.92 -4.49 5.52
N THR A 333 -9.77 -4.71 6.15
CA THR A 333 -8.92 -3.64 6.65
C THR A 333 -7.62 -3.55 5.88
N ALA A 334 -7.37 -2.37 5.29
CA ALA A 334 -6.11 -2.02 4.66
C ALA A 334 -5.17 -1.35 5.67
N VAL A 335 -4.06 -2.01 6.01
CA VAL A 335 -3.06 -1.53 6.99
C VAL A 335 -1.84 -0.97 6.26
N GLY A 336 -1.56 0.31 6.47
CA GLY A 336 -0.39 1.00 5.94
C GLY A 336 0.91 0.56 6.65
N ALA A 337 2.04 0.88 6.02
CA ALA A 337 3.36 0.52 6.53
C ALA A 337 4.42 1.56 6.13
N THR A 338 5.68 1.35 6.52
CA THR A 338 6.79 2.23 6.10
C THR A 338 6.90 2.27 4.59
N ASN A 339 7.10 3.47 4.04
CA ASN A 339 7.17 3.80 2.62
C ASN A 339 5.84 3.72 1.85
N VAL A 340 4.74 3.28 2.47
CA VAL A 340 3.39 3.29 1.86
C VAL A 340 2.92 4.72 1.67
N GLY A 341 2.87 5.17 0.41
CA GLY A 341 2.58 6.57 0.08
C GLY A 341 1.19 7.03 0.53
N SER A 342 0.20 6.15 0.40
CA SER A 342 -1.18 6.27 0.89
C SER A 342 -1.95 4.97 0.59
N ILE A 343 -3.05 4.77 1.30
CA ILE A 343 -4.10 3.79 0.98
C ILE A 343 -5.19 4.52 0.18
N ARG A 344 -5.68 3.91 -0.89
CA ARG A 344 -6.78 4.41 -1.70
C ARG A 344 -7.86 3.33 -1.84
N ILE A 345 -9.10 3.70 -1.53
CA ILE A 345 -10.30 2.93 -1.87
C ILE A 345 -10.93 3.58 -3.10
N TYR A 346 -11.38 2.81 -4.09
CA TYR A 346 -11.70 3.39 -5.40
C TYR A 346 -13.03 4.16 -5.44
N PHE A 347 -14.04 3.71 -4.68
CA PHE A 347 -15.34 4.40 -4.57
C PHE A 347 -15.29 5.59 -3.60
N ASP A 348 -14.40 5.59 -2.61
CA ASP A 348 -14.26 6.67 -1.64
C ASP A 348 -13.26 7.74 -2.10
N LYS A 349 -13.81 8.86 -2.58
CA LYS A 349 -13.04 10.02 -3.07
C LYS A 349 -12.63 10.99 -1.95
N GLU A 350 -13.19 10.84 -0.75
CA GLU A 350 -12.98 11.73 0.39
C GLU A 350 -11.86 11.25 1.30
N LEU A 351 -11.59 9.94 1.35
CA LEU A 351 -10.52 9.33 2.12
C LEU A 351 -9.14 9.95 1.82
N ARG A 352 -8.55 10.58 2.84
CA ARG A 352 -7.17 11.10 2.83
C ARG A 352 -6.32 10.43 3.90
N THR A 353 -5.49 9.49 3.47
CA THR A 353 -4.46 8.82 4.29
C THR A 353 -3.08 9.47 4.12
N ASN A 354 -2.15 9.16 5.02
CA ASN A 354 -0.81 9.77 5.13
C ASN A 354 -0.82 11.30 5.35
N SER A 355 -1.93 11.81 5.91
CA SER A 355 -2.13 13.23 6.22
C SER A 355 -1.04 13.78 7.17
N PRO A 356 -0.60 15.04 6.97
CA PRO A 356 0.58 15.56 7.66
C PRO A 356 0.33 15.95 9.12
N ARG A 357 -0.89 16.38 9.43
CA ARG A 357 -1.41 16.57 10.79
C ARG A 357 -2.44 15.46 11.05
N TYR A 358 -2.36 14.85 12.21
CA TYR A 358 -3.34 13.88 12.71
C TYR A 358 -3.27 13.86 14.24
N SER A 359 -4.37 13.48 14.90
CA SER A 359 -4.34 13.15 16.32
C SER A 359 -4.07 11.66 16.48
N LYS A 360 -3.16 11.29 17.39
CA LYS A 360 -2.84 9.87 17.62
C LYS A 360 -3.96 9.26 18.48
N GLY A 361 -4.61 8.21 17.97
CA GLY A 361 -5.73 7.55 18.64
C GLY A 361 -7.11 8.10 18.27
N SER A 362 -7.20 9.20 17.52
CA SER A 362 -8.45 9.57 16.85
C SER A 362 -8.76 8.59 15.71
N TYR A 363 -10.03 8.51 15.34
CA TYR A 363 -10.51 7.87 14.11
C TYR A 363 -11.48 8.81 13.38
N ASN A 364 -11.68 8.57 12.08
CA ASN A 364 -12.64 9.32 11.26
C ASN A 364 -13.62 8.33 10.63
N ASP A 365 -14.88 8.42 11.04
CA ASP A 365 -15.97 7.59 10.54
C ASP A 365 -16.62 8.18 9.30
N PHE A 366 -17.22 7.32 8.50
CA PHE A 366 -18.00 7.69 7.32
C PHE A 366 -18.97 6.55 7.00
N SER A 367 -20.26 6.88 7.02
CA SER A 367 -21.32 5.98 6.59
C SER A 367 -21.49 6.07 5.07
N TYR A 368 -21.51 4.93 4.39
CA TYR A 368 -22.00 4.83 3.01
C TYR A 368 -23.53 4.66 2.96
N LEU A 369 -24.16 4.38 4.10
CA LEU A 369 -25.61 4.41 4.28
C LEU A 369 -26.08 5.86 4.36
N SER A 370 -27.12 6.19 3.60
CA SER A 370 -27.77 7.50 3.56
C SER A 370 -29.27 7.33 3.30
N ASN A 371 -30.06 8.38 3.50
CA ASN A 371 -31.51 8.36 3.26
C ASN A 371 -31.89 7.88 1.84
N ASN A 372 -31.02 8.10 0.85
CA ASN A 372 -31.23 7.70 -0.55
C ASN A 372 -30.52 6.39 -0.93
N ASN A 373 -29.73 5.81 -0.03
CA ASN A 373 -29.03 4.55 -0.21
C ASN A 373 -28.89 3.84 1.13
N GLN A 374 -29.88 3.01 1.47
CA GLN A 374 -29.85 2.14 2.65
C GLN A 374 -29.02 0.86 2.43
N GLU A 375 -28.41 0.68 1.26
CA GLU A 375 -27.69 -0.55 0.91
C GLU A 375 -26.17 -0.45 1.01
N GLY A 376 -25.64 0.77 1.09
CA GLY A 376 -24.20 1.03 1.12
C GLY A 376 -23.56 0.85 -0.25
N VAL A 377 -22.29 0.45 -0.29
CA VAL A 377 -21.59 0.14 -1.55
C VAL A 377 -21.56 -1.37 -1.76
N SER A 378 -22.36 -1.87 -2.69
CA SER A 378 -22.31 -3.26 -3.14
C SER A 378 -21.01 -3.52 -3.91
N MET A 379 -20.28 -4.56 -3.52
CA MET A 379 -19.00 -4.99 -4.09
C MET A 379 -19.12 -6.45 -4.53
N ARG A 380 -18.83 -6.76 -5.80
CA ARG A 380 -18.83 -8.15 -6.29
C ARG A 380 -17.52 -8.88 -6.03
N LYS A 381 -17.57 -10.20 -5.84
CA LYS A 381 -16.40 -11.06 -5.68
C LYS A 381 -15.41 -10.85 -6.85
N GLY A 382 -14.17 -10.49 -6.54
CA GLY A 382 -13.13 -10.16 -7.51
C GLY A 382 -13.09 -8.70 -7.98
N GLU A 383 -14.06 -7.87 -7.61
CA GLU A 383 -14.10 -6.47 -8.04
C GLU A 383 -12.96 -5.65 -7.43
N HIS A 384 -12.42 -4.70 -8.21
CA HIS A 384 -11.35 -3.80 -7.77
C HIS A 384 -11.82 -2.92 -6.60
N LEU A 385 -11.22 -3.09 -5.43
CA LEU A 385 -11.60 -2.38 -4.20
C LEU A 385 -10.67 -1.19 -3.89
N GLY A 386 -9.36 -1.39 -4.02
CA GLY A 386 -8.39 -0.35 -3.71
C GLY A 386 -6.95 -0.66 -4.10
N GLU A 387 -6.05 0.25 -3.73
CA GLU A 387 -4.61 0.12 -3.96
C GLU A 387 -3.78 0.71 -2.81
N PHE A 388 -2.58 0.15 -2.64
CA PHE A 388 -1.54 0.74 -1.83
C PHE A 388 -0.46 1.36 -2.72
N ASN A 389 -0.01 2.57 -2.38
CA ASN A 389 1.11 3.21 -3.08
C ASN A 389 2.50 2.69 -2.67
N LEU A 390 2.59 1.85 -1.63
CA LEU A 390 3.70 0.89 -1.42
C LEU A 390 3.25 -0.29 -0.54
N GLY A 391 4.07 -1.34 -0.35
CA GLY A 391 3.63 -2.63 0.23
C GLY A 391 3.20 -2.63 1.70
N SER A 392 2.25 -3.52 2.02
CA SER A 392 1.28 -3.35 3.11
C SER A 392 0.74 -4.69 3.66
N THR A 393 -0.30 -4.64 4.50
CA THR A 393 -1.05 -5.82 4.95
C THR A 393 -2.56 -5.61 4.73
N ILE A 394 -3.26 -6.64 4.26
CA ILE A 394 -4.71 -6.76 4.35
C ILE A 394 -5.07 -7.68 5.51
N VAL A 395 -6.02 -7.25 6.34
CA VAL A 395 -6.65 -8.10 7.36
C VAL A 395 -8.11 -8.27 6.97
N LEU A 396 -8.55 -9.52 6.83
CA LEU A 396 -9.94 -9.90 6.73
C LEU A 396 -10.44 -10.36 8.10
N LEU A 397 -11.67 -9.96 8.42
CA LEU A 397 -12.46 -10.42 9.56
C LEU A 397 -13.87 -10.68 9.06
N PHE A 398 -14.40 -11.88 9.23
CA PHE A 398 -15.70 -12.25 8.67
C PHE A 398 -16.38 -13.33 9.50
N GLU A 399 -17.69 -13.17 9.68
CA GLU A 399 -18.58 -14.14 10.30
C GLU A 399 -18.88 -15.26 9.29
N ALA A 400 -18.70 -16.54 9.65
CA ALA A 400 -19.03 -17.69 8.80
C ALA A 400 -19.57 -18.86 9.63
N PRO A 401 -20.24 -19.84 9.00
CA PRO A 401 -20.64 -21.08 9.67
C PRO A 401 -19.47 -21.78 10.38
N HIS A 402 -19.74 -22.42 11.52
CA HIS A 402 -18.73 -23.11 12.32
C HIS A 402 -17.94 -24.18 11.53
N ASP A 403 -18.55 -24.83 10.53
CA ASP A 403 -17.89 -25.80 9.65
C ASP A 403 -16.92 -25.18 8.62
N PHE A 404 -16.85 -23.85 8.50
CA PHE A 404 -15.88 -23.19 7.63
C PHE A 404 -14.43 -23.57 7.97
N THR A 405 -13.72 -24.05 6.95
CA THR A 405 -12.36 -24.57 7.03
C THR A 405 -11.42 -23.84 6.07
N PHE A 406 -10.31 -23.31 6.60
CA PHE A 406 -9.28 -22.69 5.78
C PHE A 406 -8.42 -23.73 5.05
N ASN A 407 -8.28 -23.59 3.73
CA ASN A 407 -7.36 -24.40 2.91
C ASN A 407 -6.00 -23.67 2.75
N LEU A 408 -5.41 -23.28 3.89
CA LEU A 408 -4.22 -22.41 3.94
C LEU A 408 -3.11 -23.00 4.80
N LYS A 409 -1.87 -22.55 4.56
CA LYS A 409 -0.70 -22.83 5.40
C LYS A 409 0.03 -21.53 5.75
N ALA A 410 0.39 -21.35 7.02
CA ALA A 410 1.05 -20.14 7.48
C ALA A 410 2.40 -19.94 6.76
N GLY A 411 2.62 -18.74 6.23
CA GLY A 411 3.81 -18.39 5.46
C GLY A 411 3.79 -18.76 3.97
N GLN A 412 2.72 -19.41 3.47
CA GLN A 412 2.56 -19.72 2.05
C GLN A 412 2.37 -18.45 1.21
N LYS A 413 2.78 -18.50 -0.06
CA LYS A 413 2.39 -17.51 -1.06
C LYS A 413 0.95 -17.78 -1.51
N ILE A 414 0.21 -16.72 -1.75
CA ILE A 414 -1.16 -16.74 -2.27
C ILE A 414 -1.31 -15.65 -3.33
N ARG A 415 -2.17 -15.87 -4.31
CA ARG A 415 -2.55 -14.90 -5.33
C ARG A 415 -4.00 -14.44 -5.13
N TYR A 416 -4.28 -13.23 -5.56
CA TYR A 416 -5.65 -12.74 -5.70
C TYR A 416 -6.48 -13.72 -6.57
N GLY A 417 -7.71 -14.03 -6.15
CA GLY A 417 -8.59 -14.99 -6.85
C GLY A 417 -8.50 -16.44 -6.36
N GLU A 418 -7.40 -16.84 -5.71
CA GLU A 418 -7.26 -18.16 -5.08
C GLU A 418 -8.16 -18.27 -3.84
N PRO A 419 -8.77 -19.44 -3.55
CA PRO A 419 -9.69 -19.60 -2.42
C PRO A 419 -8.97 -19.53 -1.06
N LEU A 420 -9.64 -18.98 -0.05
CA LEU A 420 -9.16 -19.03 1.34
C LEU A 420 -9.64 -20.29 2.08
N GLY A 421 -10.82 -20.79 1.75
CA GLY A 421 -11.42 -21.91 2.46
C GLY A 421 -12.70 -22.43 1.82
N THR A 422 -13.24 -23.44 2.48
CA THR A 422 -14.47 -24.17 2.15
C THR A 422 -15.43 -24.07 3.32
N MET A 423 -16.72 -24.06 3.04
CA MET A 423 -17.73 -24.62 3.95
C MET A 423 -17.86 -26.09 3.54
#